data_AF-A0A518CVG0-F1
#
_entry.id   AF-A0A518CVG0-F1
#
_cell.length_a   1.000
_cell.length_b   1.000
_cell.length_c   1.000
_cell.angle_alpha   90.00
_cell.angle_beta   90.00
_cell.angle_gamma   90.00
#
_symmetry.space_group_name_H-M   'P 1'
#
loop_
_entity.id
_entity.type
_entity.pdbx_description
1 polymer ?
#
loop_
_entity_poly.entity_id
_entity_poly.type
_entity_poly.pdbx_seq_one_letter_code
_entity_poly.pdbx_strand_id
1 'polypeptide(L)'
;MRARALRPLWIATWPVGGGLVALAAVAPSWTGSVAAALLAGVPALGLFVCAALGRAAGRRRVAMVLATATTGFLAFATFGALSGLGALDGPHRLAALYQLGCFALAVVHLAVARFCWTRTNADGDAAEATAALYDEL
;
A
#
# COMPACT_ATOMS: atom_id res chain seq x y z
N MET A 1 6.94 18.78 -12.15
CA MET A 1 7.93 17.75 -11.75
C MET A 1 7.40 16.77 -10.68
N ARG A 2 6.64 17.24 -9.67
CA ARG A 2 6.07 16.45 -8.55
C ARG A 2 5.40 15.10 -8.92
N ALA A 3 4.72 15.00 -10.07
CA ALA A 3 4.06 13.75 -10.50
C ALA A 3 5.02 12.63 -10.97
N ARG A 4 6.30 12.94 -11.29
CA ARG A 4 7.29 11.92 -11.69
C ARG A 4 7.87 11.18 -10.49
N ALA A 5 8.05 11.86 -9.35
CA ALA A 5 8.56 11.26 -8.11
C ALA A 5 7.63 10.15 -7.55
N LEU A 6 6.34 10.21 -7.86
CA LEU A 6 5.34 9.19 -7.46
C LEU A 6 5.23 8.00 -8.43
N ARG A 7 5.99 7.99 -9.53
CA ARG A 7 5.95 6.89 -10.51
C ARG A 7 6.39 5.54 -9.91
N PRO A 8 7.44 5.45 -9.08
CA PRO A 8 7.83 4.18 -8.46
C PRO A 8 6.75 3.63 -7.54
N LEU A 9 6.11 4.49 -6.74
CA LEU A 9 4.98 4.11 -5.90
C LEU A 9 3.83 3.53 -6.73
N TRP A 10 3.45 4.21 -7.82
CA TRP A 10 2.43 3.71 -8.75
C TRP A 10 2.77 2.36 -9.36
N ILE A 11 4.03 2.15 -9.74
CA ILE A 11 4.50 0.86 -10.28
C ILE A 11 4.42 -0.22 -9.19
N ALA A 12 4.79 0.09 -7.94
CA ALA A 12 4.74 -0.84 -6.81
C ALA A 12 3.31 -1.18 -6.36
N THR A 13 2.32 -0.32 -6.61
CA THR A 13 0.91 -0.59 -6.29
C THR A 13 0.37 -1.81 -7.04
N TRP A 14 0.79 -2.05 -8.30
CA TRP A 14 0.36 -3.20 -9.10
C TRP A 14 0.73 -4.56 -8.50
N PRO A 15 2.02 -4.88 -8.24
CA PRO A 15 2.40 -6.17 -7.68
C PRO A 15 1.86 -6.36 -6.25
N VAL A 16 1.74 -5.30 -5.45
CA VAL A 16 1.12 -5.37 -4.12
C VAL A 16 -0.36 -5.74 -4.23
N GLY A 17 -1.11 -5.08 -5.12
CA GLY A 17 -2.51 -5.44 -5.40
C GLY A 17 -2.65 -6.87 -5.91
N GLY A 18 -1.74 -7.31 -6.79
CA GLY A 18 -1.69 -8.69 -7.27
C GLY A 18 -1.42 -9.70 -6.16
N GLY A 19 -0.49 -9.41 -5.24
CA GLY A 19 -0.21 -10.24 -4.08
C GLY A 19 -1.42 -10.37 -3.15
N LEU A 20 -2.17 -9.29 -2.93
CA LEU A 20 -3.40 -9.32 -2.13
C LEU A 20 -4.52 -10.12 -2.81
N VAL A 21 -4.65 -10.08 -4.15
CA VAL A 21 -5.58 -10.96 -4.88
C VAL A 21 -5.19 -12.42 -4.73
N ALA A 22 -3.90 -12.75 -4.85
CA ALA A 22 -3.43 -14.11 -4.66
C ALA A 22 -3.76 -14.61 -3.24
N LEU A 23 -3.55 -13.77 -2.21
CA LEU A 23 -3.94 -14.07 -0.84
C LEU A 23 -5.45 -14.23 -0.67
N ALA A 24 -6.26 -13.36 -1.30
CA ALA A 24 -7.72 -13.46 -1.26
C ALA A 24 -8.22 -14.77 -1.89
N ALA A 25 -7.59 -15.23 -2.98
CA ALA A 25 -7.95 -16.47 -3.66
C ALA A 25 -7.66 -17.72 -2.81
N VAL A 26 -6.60 -17.71 -1.99
CA VAL A 26 -6.25 -18.83 -1.10
C VAL A 26 -6.86 -18.70 0.31
N ALA A 27 -7.45 -17.56 0.65
CA ALA A 27 -8.01 -17.32 1.99
C ALA A 27 -9.06 -18.36 2.41
N PRO A 28 -10.02 -18.79 1.56
CA PRO A 28 -11.03 -19.79 1.97
C PRO A 28 -10.41 -21.16 2.30
N SER A 29 -9.38 -21.58 1.57
CA SER A 29 -8.71 -22.86 1.82
C SER A 29 -7.83 -22.84 3.07
N TRP A 30 -7.29 -21.68 3.44
CA TRP A 30 -6.40 -21.54 4.60
C TRP A 30 -7.12 -21.24 5.90
N THR A 31 -8.25 -20.51 5.83
CA THR A 31 -8.97 -20.01 7.01
C THR A 31 -10.31 -20.71 7.25
N GLY A 32 -10.80 -21.48 6.27
CA GLY A 32 -12.14 -22.07 6.31
C GLY A 32 -13.28 -21.04 6.18
N SER A 33 -12.97 -19.76 5.92
CA SER A 33 -13.95 -18.68 5.86
C SER A 33 -13.85 -17.88 4.57
N VAL A 34 -14.97 -17.75 3.85
CA VAL A 34 -15.07 -16.89 2.66
C VAL A 34 -14.95 -15.41 3.03
N ALA A 35 -15.39 -15.02 4.24
CA ALA A 35 -15.28 -13.65 4.72
C ALA A 35 -13.83 -13.21 4.90
N ALA A 36 -12.91 -14.14 5.15
CA ALA A 36 -11.47 -13.83 5.23
C ALA A 36 -10.94 -13.31 3.89
N ALA A 37 -11.47 -13.79 2.75
CA ALA A 37 -11.07 -13.30 1.43
C ALA A 37 -11.34 -11.79 1.25
N LEU A 38 -12.33 -11.23 1.95
CA LEU A 38 -12.66 -9.80 1.89
C LEU A 38 -11.55 -8.93 2.49
N LEU A 39 -10.83 -9.44 3.50
CA LEU A 39 -9.76 -8.70 4.17
C LEU A 39 -8.64 -8.31 3.20
N ALA A 40 -8.28 -9.22 2.28
CA ALA A 40 -7.29 -8.94 1.24
C ALA A 40 -7.93 -8.42 -0.06
N GLY A 41 -9.12 -8.92 -0.42
CA GLY A 41 -9.78 -8.61 -1.69
C GLY A 41 -10.25 -7.16 -1.81
N VAL A 42 -10.86 -6.60 -0.75
CA VAL A 42 -11.33 -5.21 -0.74
C VAL A 42 -10.17 -4.21 -0.92
N PRO A 43 -9.09 -4.28 -0.13
CA PRO A 43 -7.95 -3.38 -0.35
C PRO A 43 -7.27 -3.65 -1.69
N ALA A 44 -7.19 -4.90 -2.18
CA ALA A 44 -6.65 -5.17 -3.51
C ALA A 44 -7.41 -4.44 -4.62
N LEU A 45 -8.74 -4.50 -4.60
CA LEU A 45 -9.59 -3.77 -5.54
C LEU A 45 -9.33 -2.26 -5.45
N GLY A 46 -9.27 -1.72 -4.23
CA GLY A 46 -8.95 -0.32 -3.99
C GLY A 46 -7.60 0.09 -4.58
N LEU A 47 -6.58 -0.75 -4.44
CA LEU A 47 -5.25 -0.52 -5.01
C LEU A 47 -5.27 -0.57 -6.54
N PHE A 48 -6.00 -1.49 -7.17
CA PHE A 48 -6.11 -1.52 -8.63
C PHE A 48 -6.84 -0.29 -9.18
N VAL A 49 -7.91 0.16 -8.53
CA VAL A 49 -8.60 1.40 -8.90
C VAL A 49 -7.64 2.59 -8.79
N CYS A 50 -6.89 2.69 -7.69
CA CYS A 50 -5.89 3.75 -7.51
C CYS A 50 -4.76 3.65 -8.55
N ALA A 51 -4.30 2.45 -8.88
CA ALA A 51 -3.27 2.23 -9.89
C ALA A 51 -3.77 2.61 -11.29
N ALA A 52 -5.02 2.29 -11.64
CA ALA A 52 -5.63 2.69 -12.90
C ALA A 52 -5.76 4.22 -12.99
N LEU A 53 -6.29 4.88 -11.95
CA LEU A 53 -6.42 6.34 -11.87
C LEU A 53 -5.05 7.05 -11.89
N GLY A 54 -4.02 6.42 -11.30
CA GLY A 54 -2.65 6.94 -11.24
C GLY A 54 -1.90 6.97 -12.57
N ARG A 55 -2.47 6.38 -13.63
CA ARG A 55 -1.91 6.45 -14.99
C ARG A 55 -1.85 7.91 -15.49
N ALA A 56 -2.90 8.69 -15.22
CA ALA A 56 -2.96 10.11 -15.57
C ALA A 56 -2.13 10.96 -14.59
N ALA A 57 -1.16 11.72 -15.12
CA ALA A 57 -0.25 12.52 -14.29
C ALA A 57 -0.98 13.53 -13.37
N GLY A 58 -2.09 14.12 -13.84
CA GLY A 58 -2.89 15.06 -13.05
C GLY A 58 -3.61 14.45 -11.86
N ARG A 59 -3.93 13.15 -11.90
CA ARG A 59 -4.65 12.42 -10.82
C ARG A 59 -3.74 11.56 -9.94
N ARG A 60 -2.48 11.36 -10.36
CA ARG A 60 -1.53 10.46 -9.69
C ARG A 60 -1.33 10.76 -8.21
N ARG A 61 -1.21 12.04 -7.84
CA ARG A 61 -1.02 12.42 -6.43
C ARG A 61 -2.16 11.93 -5.55
N VAL A 62 -3.41 12.27 -5.93
CA VAL A 62 -4.61 11.88 -5.19
C VAL A 62 -4.76 10.37 -5.14
N ALA A 63 -4.57 9.69 -6.27
CA ALA A 63 -4.65 8.24 -6.35
C ALA A 63 -3.61 7.55 -5.44
N MET A 64 -2.39 8.06 -5.38
CA MET A 64 -1.34 7.49 -4.52
C MET A 64 -1.56 7.81 -3.03
N VAL A 65 -2.18 8.95 -2.69
CA VAL A 65 -2.61 9.22 -1.30
C VAL A 65 -3.64 8.18 -0.87
N LEU A 66 -4.66 7.94 -1.69
CA LEU A 66 -5.69 6.94 -1.41
C LEU A 66 -5.09 5.52 -1.30
N ALA A 67 -4.19 5.13 -2.20
CA ALA A 67 -3.50 3.85 -2.12
C ALA A 67 -2.66 3.71 -0.84
N THR A 68 -1.98 4.79 -0.42
CA THR A 68 -1.20 4.82 0.83
C THR A 68 -2.12 4.69 2.04
N ALA A 69 -3.27 5.37 2.04
CA ALA A 69 -4.25 5.27 3.12
C ALA A 69 -4.85 3.86 3.23
N THR A 70 -5.27 3.27 2.09
CA THR A 70 -5.80 1.90 2.04
C THR A 70 -4.78 0.88 2.57
N THR A 71 -3.51 1.00 2.18
CA THR A 71 -2.45 0.13 2.71
C THR A 71 -2.17 0.39 4.19
N GLY A 72 -2.26 1.64 4.65
CA GLY A 72 -2.21 1.98 6.07
C GLY A 72 -3.30 1.29 6.89
N PHE A 73 -4.55 1.36 6.44
CA PHE A 73 -5.67 0.67 7.10
C PHE A 73 -5.48 -0.85 7.12
N LEU A 74 -5.02 -1.43 6.01
CA LEU A 74 -4.72 -2.86 5.97
C LEU A 74 -3.61 -3.24 6.95
N ALA A 75 -2.54 -2.46 7.05
CA ALA A 75 -1.46 -2.69 8.01
C ALA A 75 -1.97 -2.64 9.45
N PHE A 76 -2.81 -1.66 9.80
CA PHE A 76 -3.42 -1.59 11.14
C PHE A 76 -4.36 -2.77 11.41
N ALA A 77 -5.20 -3.14 10.44
CA ALA A 77 -6.11 -4.27 10.58
C ALA A 77 -5.38 -5.61 10.74
N THR A 78 -4.15 -5.72 10.25
CA THR A 78 -3.35 -6.96 10.26
C THR A 78 -2.19 -6.90 11.25
N PHE A 79 -2.02 -5.80 11.99
CA PHE A 79 -0.92 -5.65 12.95
C PHE A 79 -0.96 -6.71 14.07
N GLY A 80 -2.16 -7.10 14.51
CA GLY A 80 -2.36 -8.18 15.48
C GLY A 80 -1.82 -9.55 15.03
N ALA A 81 -1.51 -9.73 13.74
CA ALA A 81 -0.85 -10.94 13.25
C ALA A 81 0.55 -11.15 13.88
N LEU A 82 1.21 -10.06 14.31
CA LEU A 82 2.54 -10.12 14.92
C LEU A 82 2.53 -10.86 16.27
N SER A 83 1.46 -10.72 17.07
CA SER A 83 1.31 -11.52 18.29
C SER A 83 1.01 -13.00 18.00
N GLY A 84 0.56 -13.31 16.78
CA GLY A 84 0.28 -14.66 16.31
C GLY A 84 1.50 -15.45 15.85
N LEU A 85 2.72 -14.88 15.92
CA LEU A 85 3.95 -15.57 15.52
C LEU A 85 4.18 -16.86 16.33
N GLY A 86 3.78 -16.90 17.60
CA GLY A 86 3.83 -18.12 18.43
C GLY A 86 2.83 -19.21 18.02
N ALA A 87 1.82 -18.88 17.19
CA ALA A 87 0.83 -19.83 16.69
C ALA A 87 1.26 -20.50 15.36
N LEU A 88 2.48 -20.23 14.87
CA LEU A 88 3.01 -20.80 13.64
C LEU A 88 3.24 -22.32 13.73
N ASP A 89 3.45 -22.86 14.93
CA ASP A 89 3.60 -24.30 15.18
C ASP A 89 2.26 -24.99 15.53
N GLY A 90 1.16 -24.23 15.55
CA GLY A 90 -0.14 -24.69 16.01
C GLY A 90 -1.16 -24.98 14.89
N PRO A 91 -2.38 -25.40 15.27
CA PRO A 91 -3.47 -25.70 14.33
C PRO A 91 -3.95 -24.47 13.53
N HIS A 92 -3.57 -23.26 13.95
CA HIS A 92 -3.94 -21.99 13.29
C HIS A 92 -2.84 -21.41 12.40
N ARG A 93 -1.79 -22.18 12.09
CA ARG A 93 -0.63 -21.74 11.28
C ARG A 93 -1.03 -21.04 9.98
N LEU A 94 -1.95 -21.61 9.21
CA LEU A 94 -2.33 -21.08 7.90
C LEU A 94 -3.04 -19.72 8.00
N ALA A 95 -3.89 -19.53 9.02
CA ALA A 95 -4.53 -18.25 9.29
C ALA A 95 -3.51 -17.18 9.73
N ALA A 96 -2.52 -17.55 10.56
CA ALA A 96 -1.44 -16.65 10.94
C ALA A 96 -0.57 -16.25 9.72
N LEU A 97 -0.20 -17.20 8.85
CA LEU A 97 0.55 -16.93 7.63
C LEU A 97 -0.22 -16.01 6.67
N TYR A 98 -1.54 -16.21 6.54
CA TYR A 98 -2.40 -15.34 5.74
C TYR A 98 -2.36 -13.88 6.24
N GLN A 99 -2.57 -13.66 7.54
CA GLN A 99 -2.56 -12.32 8.11
C GLN A 99 -1.17 -11.67 8.03
N LEU A 100 -0.10 -12.43 8.28
CA LEU A 100 1.28 -11.98 8.12
C LEU A 100 1.60 -11.61 6.66
N GLY A 101 1.08 -12.37 5.69
CA GLY A 101 1.22 -12.05 4.26
C GLY A 101 0.56 -10.73 3.91
N CYS A 102 -0.67 -10.50 4.40
CA CYS A 102 -1.38 -9.23 4.21
C CYS A 102 -0.62 -8.05 4.84
N PHE A 103 -0.10 -8.24 6.06
CA PHE A 103 0.71 -7.26 6.76
C PHE A 103 2.01 -6.95 6.01
N ALA A 104 2.74 -7.97 5.58
CA ALA A 104 4.01 -7.82 4.88
C ALA A 104 3.84 -7.03 3.57
N LEU A 105 2.81 -7.35 2.77
CA LEU A 105 2.50 -6.61 1.54
C LEU A 105 2.16 -5.14 1.82
N ALA A 106 1.38 -4.87 2.86
CA ALA A 106 1.04 -3.51 3.27
C ALA A 106 2.29 -2.72 3.70
N VAL A 107 3.16 -3.33 4.51
CA VAL A 107 4.43 -2.71 4.97
C VAL A 107 5.37 -2.42 3.81
N VAL A 108 5.54 -3.35 2.87
CA VAL A 108 6.37 -3.13 1.67
C VAL A 108 5.86 -1.95 0.86
N HIS A 109 4.54 -1.86 0.65
CA HIS A 109 3.95 -0.72 -0.05
C HIS A 109 4.16 0.61 0.70
N LEU A 110 3.97 0.62 2.03
CA LEU A 110 4.19 1.81 2.86
C LEU A 110 5.65 2.25 2.90
N ALA A 111 6.61 1.31 2.87
CA ALA A 111 8.03 1.63 2.79
C ALA A 111 8.39 2.36 1.48
N VAL A 112 7.87 1.85 0.35
CA VAL A 112 8.01 2.53 -0.96
C VAL A 112 7.30 3.88 -0.95
N ALA A 113 6.11 3.96 -0.36
CA ALA A 113 5.34 5.20 -0.26
C ALA A 113 6.10 6.26 0.53
N ARG A 114 6.66 5.89 1.70
CA ARG A 114 7.48 6.79 2.52
C ARG A 114 8.61 7.41 1.71
N PHE A 115 9.40 6.58 1.01
CA PHE A 115 10.51 7.07 0.20
C PHE A 115 10.07 8.02 -0.93
N CYS A 116 8.96 7.71 -1.60
CA CYS A 116 8.44 8.54 -2.69
C CYS A 116 7.88 9.88 -2.17
N TRP A 117 7.18 9.87 -1.03
CA TRP A 117 6.61 11.07 -0.42
C TRP A 117 7.69 11.99 0.14
N THR A 118 8.72 11.47 0.81
CA THR A 118 9.85 12.28 1.28
C THR A 118 10.54 13.00 0.13
N ARG A 119 10.74 12.30 -1.00
CA ARG A 119 11.35 12.91 -2.19
C ARG A 119 10.45 13.96 -2.83
N THR A 120 9.15 13.70 -2.89
CA THR A 120 8.15 14.64 -3.44
C THR A 120 8.06 15.92 -2.61
N ASN A 121 8.17 15.82 -1.28
CA ASN A 121 8.16 16.97 -0.39
C ASN A 121 9.46 17.77 -0.52
N ALA A 122 10.62 17.12 -0.55
CA ALA A 122 11.91 17.80 -0.77
C ALA A 122 11.95 18.58 -2.11
N ASP A 123 11.44 17.98 -3.19
CA ASP A 123 11.29 18.67 -4.48
C ASP A 123 10.29 19.84 -4.40
N GLY A 124 9.31 19.76 -3.49
CA GLY A 124 8.33 20.79 -3.23
C GLY A 124 8.94 21.99 -2.50
N ASP A 125 9.67 21.73 -1.43
CA ASP A 125 10.34 22.73 -0.59
C ASP A 125 11.41 23.50 -1.40
N ALA A 126 12.18 22.79 -2.24
CA ALA A 126 13.16 23.42 -3.12
C ALA A 126 12.53 24.37 -4.16
N ALA A 127 11.36 24.00 -4.70
CA ALA A 127 10.64 24.84 -5.65
C ALA A 127 10.06 26.10 -4.98
N GLU A 128 9.56 25.95 -3.75
CA GLU A 128 9.03 27.07 -2.96
C GLU A 128 10.15 28.04 -2.54
N ALA A 129 11.31 27.53 -2.13
CA ALA A 129 12.49 28.34 -1.85
C ALA A 129 12.96 29.13 -3.10
N THR A 130 12.89 28.50 -4.28
CA THR A 130 13.26 29.17 -5.54
C THR A 130 12.26 30.26 -5.91
N ALA A 131 10.96 30.03 -5.72
CA ALA A 131 9.93 31.03 -5.97
C ALA A 131 10.09 32.26 -5.04
N ALA A 132 10.36 32.03 -3.76
CA ALA A 132 10.59 33.10 -2.79
C ALA A 132 11.74 34.03 -3.19
N LEU A 133 12.84 33.49 -3.75
CA LEU A 133 13.97 34.30 -4.24
C LEU A 133 13.58 35.24 -5.40
N TYR A 134 12.59 34.86 -6.21
CA TYR A 134 12.12 35.70 -7.32
C TYR A 134 11.05 36.70 -6.89
N ASP A 135 10.30 36.41 -5.82
CA ASP A 135 9.32 37.35 -5.26
C ASP A 135 10.01 38.52 -4.50
N GLU A 136 11.29 38.38 -4.14
CA GLU A 136 12.11 39.41 -3.49
C GLU A 136 12.81 40.38 -4.47
N LEU A 137 12.70 40.16 -5.79
CA LEU A 137 13.32 40.98 -6.86
C LEU A 137 12.30 41.85 -7.60
#